data_AF-A0A0W8F991-F1
#
_entry.id   AF-A0A0W8F991-F1
#
_cell.length_a   1.000
_cell.length_b   1.000
_cell.length_c   1.000
_cell.angle_alpha   90.00
_cell.angle_beta   90.00
_cell.angle_gamma   90.00
#
_symmetry.space_group_name_H-M   'P 1'
#
loop_
_entity.id
_entity.type
_entity.pdbx_description
1 polymer ?
#
loop_
_entity_poly.entity_id
_entity_poly.type
_entity_poly.pdbx_seq_one_letter_code
_entity_poly.pdbx_strand_id
1 'polypeptide(L)'
;MRGRINESVLEAMARVPRDKFVPAQLRDRAYEDLPLPIGQDQTISAPHMVAIMCDLLDVRPGMKILEVGGGSGYHAAVLAALAGPEGQVYSVERMPDLALAARKNLQAAGIAGVTVVEGDGSLGLPEHAPYDRISVAASAPRVPEPLKEQLRVGGKMILPVGETSQELVLVTRKNGFAVEEKMGVIFVPLIGKEGFGERQI
;
A
#
# COMPACT_ATOMS: atom_id res chain seq x y z
N MET A 1 -11.50 -20.61 -1.34
CA MET A 1 -10.21 -21.22 -0.97
C MET A 1 -9.25 -20.09 -0.61
N ARG A 2 -8.89 -19.93 0.68
CA ARG A 2 -7.79 -19.03 1.06
C ARG A 2 -6.49 -19.73 0.67
N GLY A 3 -5.78 -19.20 -0.32
CA GLY A 3 -4.43 -19.65 -0.65
C GLY A 3 -3.52 -19.50 0.58
N ARG A 4 -2.56 -20.39 0.73
CA ARG A 4 -1.53 -20.25 1.76
C ARG A 4 -0.68 -19.02 1.41
N ILE A 5 -0.64 -18.03 2.30
CA ILE A 5 0.26 -16.87 2.18
C ILE A 5 1.71 -17.37 2.12
N ASN A 6 2.52 -16.79 1.22
CA ASN A 6 3.92 -17.14 1.10
C ASN A 6 4.70 -16.88 2.40
N GLU A 7 5.58 -17.80 2.76
CA GLU A 7 6.41 -17.71 3.97
C GLU A 7 7.23 -16.42 4.01
N SER A 8 7.74 -15.96 2.85
CA SER A 8 8.51 -14.71 2.78
C SER A 8 7.71 -13.48 3.22
N VAL A 9 6.39 -13.48 2.98
CA VAL A 9 5.47 -12.41 3.42
C VAL A 9 5.28 -12.47 4.94
N LEU A 10 5.09 -13.67 5.49
CA LEU A 10 4.96 -13.87 6.93
C LEU A 10 6.24 -13.47 7.66
N GLU A 11 7.41 -13.86 7.14
CA GLU A 11 8.71 -13.46 7.67
C GLU A 11 8.93 -11.94 7.62
N ALA A 12 8.58 -11.29 6.50
CA ALA A 12 8.70 -9.84 6.36
C ALA A 12 7.81 -9.12 7.38
N MET A 13 6.56 -9.55 7.54
CA MET A 13 5.65 -8.99 8.55
C MET A 13 6.14 -9.22 9.97
N ALA A 14 6.72 -10.39 10.28
CA ALA A 14 7.27 -10.69 11.60
C ALA A 14 8.51 -9.83 11.94
N ARG A 15 9.29 -9.43 10.94
CA ARG A 15 10.45 -8.53 11.10
C ARG A 15 10.06 -7.07 11.32
N VAL A 16 8.90 -6.64 10.81
CA VAL A 16 8.42 -5.26 10.94
C VAL A 16 7.65 -5.11 12.26
N PRO A 17 8.13 -4.28 13.23
CA PRO A 17 7.47 -4.10 14.51
C PRO A 17 6.21 -3.25 14.38
N ARG A 18 5.06 -3.88 14.09
CA ARG A 18 3.78 -3.22 13.82
C ARG A 18 3.34 -2.24 14.92
N ASP A 19 3.70 -2.51 16.17
CA ASP A 19 3.44 -1.65 17.34
C ASP A 19 4.08 -0.25 17.22
N LYS A 20 5.16 -0.11 16.45
CA LYS A 20 5.77 1.20 16.16
C LYS A 20 4.98 2.04 15.14
N PHE A 21 3.99 1.45 14.47
CA PHE A 21 3.19 2.10 13.42
C PHE A 21 1.74 2.37 13.86
N VAL A 22 1.45 2.25 15.16
CA VAL A 22 0.15 2.57 15.75
C VAL A 22 0.30 3.65 16.83
N PRO A 23 -0.76 4.43 17.12
CA PRO A 23 -0.75 5.34 18.26
C PRO A 23 -0.40 4.63 19.57
N ALA A 24 0.26 5.33 20.48
CA ALA A 24 0.79 4.74 21.72
C ALA A 24 -0.26 3.98 22.55
N GLN A 25 -1.48 4.52 22.62
CA GLN A 25 -2.61 3.94 23.33
C GLN A 25 -3.19 2.67 22.68
N LEU A 26 -2.75 2.29 21.47
CA LEU A 26 -3.23 1.11 20.74
C LEU A 26 -2.15 0.03 20.54
N ARG A 27 -0.96 0.20 21.13
CA ARG A 27 0.17 -0.74 20.94
C ARG A 27 -0.15 -2.17 21.41
N ASP A 28 -0.86 -2.32 22.51
CA ASP A 28 -1.26 -3.63 23.04
C ASP A 28 -2.16 -4.40 22.07
N ARG A 29 -2.82 -3.68 21.16
CA ARG A 29 -3.72 -4.23 20.14
C ARG A 29 -3.07 -4.34 18.76
N ALA A 30 -1.81 -3.93 18.61
CA ALA A 30 -1.16 -3.79 17.30
C ALA A 30 -1.16 -5.08 16.48
N TYR A 31 -1.15 -6.23 17.15
CA TYR A 31 -1.11 -7.55 16.54
C TYR A 31 -2.46 -8.26 16.49
N GLU A 32 -3.54 -7.60 16.91
CA GLU A 32 -4.90 -8.07 16.63
C GLU A 32 -5.18 -7.99 15.12
N ASP A 33 -5.88 -8.98 14.58
CA ASP A 33 -6.17 -9.06 13.15
C ASP A 33 -7.34 -8.15 12.73
N LEU A 34 -7.18 -6.84 12.94
CA LEU A 34 -8.18 -5.82 12.63
C LEU A 34 -7.53 -4.47 12.27
N PRO A 35 -8.23 -3.60 11.53
CA PRO A 35 -7.73 -2.25 11.27
C PRO A 35 -7.75 -1.41 12.56
N LEU A 36 -6.74 -0.55 12.73
CA LEU A 36 -6.65 0.36 13.88
C LEU A 36 -6.62 1.82 13.41
N PRO A 37 -7.24 2.77 14.12
CA PRO A 37 -7.20 4.17 13.74
C PRO A 37 -5.80 4.76 13.93
N ILE A 38 -5.38 5.57 12.97
CA ILE A 38 -4.07 6.26 12.99
C ILE A 38 -4.21 7.79 12.98
N GLY A 39 -5.44 8.31 13.10
CA GLY A 39 -5.77 9.72 13.04
C GLY A 39 -6.27 10.15 11.65
N GLN A 40 -6.86 11.34 11.57
CA GLN A 40 -7.39 11.94 10.33
C GLN A 40 -8.35 11.02 9.54
N ASP A 41 -9.18 10.28 10.29
CA ASP A 41 -10.13 9.27 9.78
C ASP A 41 -9.48 8.15 8.95
N GLN A 42 -8.17 7.97 9.10
CA GLN A 42 -7.43 6.89 8.46
C GLN A 42 -7.20 5.71 9.41
N THR A 43 -6.95 4.56 8.81
CA THR A 43 -6.64 3.32 9.51
C THR A 43 -5.38 2.67 8.97
N ILE A 44 -4.62 2.01 9.86
CA ILE A 44 -3.66 1.00 9.44
C ILE A 44 -4.44 -0.27 9.09
N SER A 45 -4.25 -0.83 7.89
CA SER A 45 -4.97 -2.03 7.44
C SER A 45 -4.70 -3.23 8.36
N ALA A 46 -5.68 -4.14 8.47
CA ALA A 46 -5.53 -5.37 9.24
C ALA A 46 -4.31 -6.20 8.76
N PRO A 47 -3.60 -6.90 9.67
CA PRO A 47 -2.50 -7.78 9.32
C PRO A 47 -2.81 -8.75 8.16
N HIS A 48 -3.95 -9.45 8.18
CA HIS A 48 -4.27 -10.38 7.09
C HIS A 48 -4.41 -9.68 5.74
N MET A 49 -4.92 -8.44 5.70
CA MET A 49 -5.08 -7.71 4.45
C MET A 49 -3.73 -7.28 3.89
N VAL A 50 -2.81 -6.83 4.76
CA VAL A 50 -1.41 -6.55 4.37
C VAL A 50 -0.74 -7.80 3.80
N ALA A 51 -0.93 -8.96 4.44
CA ALA A 51 -0.40 -10.23 3.97
C ALA A 51 -0.94 -10.60 2.58
N ILE A 52 -2.27 -10.52 2.39
CA ILE A 52 -2.93 -10.83 1.11
C ILE A 52 -2.45 -9.91 -0.01
N MET A 53 -2.38 -8.60 0.23
CA MET A 53 -1.93 -7.64 -0.79
C MET A 53 -0.47 -7.88 -1.19
N CYS A 54 0.41 -8.15 -0.22
CA CYS A 54 1.82 -8.45 -0.50
C CYS A 54 2.00 -9.78 -1.26
N ASP A 55 1.24 -10.81 -0.88
CA ASP A 55 1.28 -12.12 -1.52
C ASP A 55 0.82 -12.06 -2.98
N LEU A 56 -0.31 -11.39 -3.25
CA LEU A 56 -0.83 -11.18 -4.61
C LEU A 56 0.11 -10.34 -5.47
N LEU A 57 0.76 -9.33 -4.87
CA LEU A 57 1.76 -8.53 -5.56
C LEU A 57 3.00 -9.35 -5.94
N ASP A 58 3.35 -10.42 -5.23
CA ASP A 58 4.55 -11.22 -5.52
C ASP A 58 5.77 -10.28 -5.61
N VAL A 59 6.00 -9.56 -4.51
CA VAL A 59 7.14 -8.66 -4.31
C VAL A 59 8.40 -9.51 -4.17
N ARG A 60 9.47 -9.11 -4.85
CA ARG A 60 10.75 -9.83 -4.86
C ARG A 60 11.91 -8.87 -4.55
N PRO A 61 13.05 -9.40 -4.09
CA PRO A 61 14.25 -8.60 -3.86
C PRO A 61 14.64 -7.74 -5.08
N GLY A 62 15.07 -6.50 -4.82
CA GLY A 62 15.53 -5.54 -5.82
C GLY A 62 14.41 -4.78 -6.55
N MET A 63 13.14 -5.01 -6.23
CA MET A 63 12.03 -4.33 -6.90
C MET A 63 11.87 -2.86 -6.46
N LYS A 64 11.52 -2.01 -7.44
CA LYS A 64 11.03 -0.66 -7.22
C LYS A 64 9.52 -0.66 -7.12
N ILE A 65 8.99 -0.15 -6.01
CA ILE A 65 7.59 -0.25 -5.63
C ILE A 65 7.02 1.14 -5.40
N LEU A 66 5.83 1.40 -5.93
CA LEU A 66 5.02 2.55 -5.54
C LEU A 66 3.95 2.08 -4.55
N GLU A 67 3.83 2.78 -3.44
CA GLU A 67 2.69 2.70 -2.53
C GLU A 67 1.91 4.01 -2.61
N VAL A 68 0.58 3.91 -2.70
CA VAL A 68 -0.34 5.04 -2.64
C VAL A 68 -1.19 4.90 -1.37
N GLY A 69 -1.18 5.94 -0.54
CA GLY A 69 -1.79 5.92 0.80
C GLY A 69 -0.79 5.48 1.86
N GLY A 70 0.27 6.29 2.07
CA GLY A 70 1.36 5.97 3.00
C GLY A 70 0.93 5.80 4.46
N GLY A 71 -0.15 6.47 4.90
CA GLY A 71 -0.79 6.26 6.19
C GLY A 71 0.21 6.29 7.36
N SER A 72 0.31 5.18 8.09
CA SER A 72 1.25 5.06 9.21
C SER A 72 2.67 4.69 8.81
N GLY A 73 2.89 4.25 7.56
CA GLY A 73 4.16 3.72 7.04
C GLY A 73 4.35 2.20 7.21
N TYR A 74 3.40 1.48 7.82
CA TYR A 74 3.56 0.04 8.08
C TYR A 74 3.61 -0.79 6.81
N HIS A 75 2.70 -0.56 5.86
CA HIS A 75 2.66 -1.34 4.62
C HIS A 75 3.92 -1.09 3.78
N ALA A 76 4.37 0.17 3.66
CA ALA A 76 5.66 0.55 3.10
C ALA A 76 6.83 -0.22 3.72
N ALA A 77 6.85 -0.36 5.06
CA ALA A 77 7.89 -1.10 5.77
C ALA A 77 7.90 -2.59 5.42
N VAL A 78 6.71 -3.22 5.30
CA VAL A 78 6.60 -4.62 4.88
C VAL A 78 7.03 -4.79 3.43
N LEU A 79 6.64 -3.89 2.53
CA LEU A 79 7.09 -3.88 1.13
C LEU A 79 8.62 -3.73 1.02
N ALA A 80 9.23 -2.85 1.81
CA ALA A 80 10.67 -2.68 1.85
C ALA A 80 11.39 -3.91 2.39
N ALA A 81 10.85 -4.55 3.44
CA ALA A 81 11.39 -5.79 3.97
C ALA A 81 11.37 -6.94 2.93
N LEU A 82 10.35 -6.99 2.08
CA LEU A 82 10.24 -7.95 0.97
C LEU A 82 11.19 -7.61 -0.20
N ALA A 83 11.29 -6.33 -0.55
CA ALA A 83 12.15 -5.86 -1.63
C ALA A 83 13.64 -5.91 -1.26
N GLY A 84 13.96 -6.01 0.03
CA GLY A 84 15.32 -6.16 0.52
C GLY A 84 16.19 -4.92 0.29
N PRO A 85 17.51 -5.02 0.55
CA PRO A 85 18.41 -3.86 0.61
C PRO A 85 18.63 -3.18 -0.74
N GLU A 86 18.41 -3.89 -1.86
CA GLU A 86 18.51 -3.34 -3.22
C GLU A 86 17.16 -2.81 -3.74
N GLY A 87 16.08 -3.03 -2.98
CA GLY A 87 14.75 -2.56 -3.31
C GLY A 87 14.53 -1.11 -2.90
N GLN A 88 13.51 -0.47 -3.50
CA GLN A 88 13.12 0.89 -3.16
C GLN A 88 11.60 1.02 -3.19
N VAL A 89 11.02 1.47 -2.09
CA VAL A 89 9.61 1.85 -1.98
C VAL A 89 9.49 3.36 -2.04
N TYR A 90 8.61 3.86 -2.89
CA TYR A 90 8.13 5.23 -2.88
C TYR A 90 6.70 5.22 -2.36
N SER A 91 6.43 5.94 -1.28
CA SER A 91 5.13 5.98 -0.61
C SER A 91 4.55 7.37 -0.73
N VAL A 92 3.43 7.52 -1.44
CA VAL A 92 2.74 8.80 -1.62
C VAL A 92 1.61 8.91 -0.61
N GLU A 93 1.62 9.99 0.18
CA GLU A 93 0.60 10.30 1.18
C GLU A 93 0.09 11.73 0.96
N ARG A 94 -1.24 11.91 0.92
CA ARG A 94 -1.85 13.22 0.66
C ARG A 94 -1.87 14.11 1.89
N MET A 95 -1.92 13.52 3.09
CA MET A 95 -2.06 14.25 4.34
C MET A 95 -0.68 14.54 4.94
N PRO A 96 -0.26 15.83 5.08
CA PRO A 96 1.08 16.19 5.53
C PRO A 96 1.46 15.60 6.90
N ASP A 97 0.50 15.57 7.85
CA ASP A 97 0.71 15.03 9.19
C ASP A 97 0.95 13.52 9.18
N LEU A 98 0.22 12.77 8.35
CA LEU A 98 0.44 11.33 8.18
C LEU A 98 1.75 11.05 7.44
N ALA A 99 2.09 11.83 6.41
CA ALA A 99 3.38 11.71 5.74
C ALA A 99 4.55 11.93 6.72
N LEU A 100 4.43 12.93 7.60
CA LEU A 100 5.41 13.18 8.66
C LEU A 100 5.45 12.03 9.69
N ALA A 101 4.29 11.53 10.12
CA ALA A 101 4.19 10.41 11.06
C ALA A 101 4.81 9.13 10.47
N ALA A 102 4.52 8.80 9.22
CA ALA A 102 5.10 7.66 8.51
C ALA A 102 6.63 7.73 8.48
N ARG A 103 7.21 8.89 8.12
CA ARG A 103 8.67 9.10 8.16
C ARG A 103 9.25 8.84 9.55
N LYS A 104 8.61 9.36 10.60
CA LYS A 104 9.06 9.16 11.99
C LYS A 104 8.97 7.69 12.42
N ASN A 105 7.88 7.00 12.07
CA ASN A 105 7.68 5.59 12.41
C ASN A 105 8.71 4.71 11.71
N LEU A 106 8.94 4.92 10.41
CA LEU A 106 9.96 4.23 9.62
C LEU A 106 11.36 4.42 10.22
N GLN A 107 11.71 5.65 10.59
CA GLN A 107 12.98 5.96 11.25
C GLN A 107 13.10 5.26 12.61
N ALA A 108 12.07 5.34 13.46
CA ALA A 108 12.06 4.71 14.78
C ALA A 108 12.08 3.17 14.71
N ALA A 109 11.57 2.60 13.61
CA ALA A 109 11.61 1.18 13.32
C ALA A 109 12.93 0.73 12.66
N GLY A 110 13.82 1.66 12.27
CA GLY A 110 15.07 1.35 11.59
C GLY A 110 14.87 0.84 10.17
N ILE A 111 13.77 1.22 9.53
CA ILE A 111 13.43 0.79 8.16
C ILE A 111 14.15 1.70 7.16
N ALA A 112 14.93 1.08 6.28
CA ALA A 112 15.55 1.73 5.12
C ALA A 112 14.80 1.37 3.82
N GLY A 113 15.18 2.00 2.70
CA GLY A 113 14.61 1.68 1.39
C GLY A 113 13.18 2.20 1.18
N VAL A 114 12.73 3.17 1.99
CA VAL A 114 11.42 3.84 1.84
C VAL A 114 11.60 5.35 1.72
N THR A 115 11.03 5.93 0.68
CA THR A 115 10.92 7.38 0.48
C THR A 115 9.46 7.79 0.56
N VAL A 116 9.10 8.59 1.57
CA VAL A 116 7.74 9.11 1.72
C VAL A 116 7.63 10.48 1.06
N VAL A 117 6.70 10.62 0.12
CA VAL A 117 6.42 11.84 -0.64
C VAL A 117 5.02 12.34 -0.29
N GLU A 118 4.91 13.65 -0.05
CA GLU A 118 3.61 14.28 0.11
C GLU A 118 3.03 14.59 -1.28
N GLY A 119 1.79 14.15 -1.56
CA GLY A 119 1.17 14.45 -2.85
C GLY A 119 -0.11 13.66 -3.14
N ASP A 120 -0.69 13.94 -4.31
CA ASP A 120 -1.85 13.22 -4.82
C ASP A 120 -1.41 11.88 -5.45
N GLY A 121 -1.55 10.80 -4.67
CA GLY A 121 -1.16 9.46 -5.11
C GLY A 121 -2.04 8.89 -6.24
N SER A 122 -3.19 9.48 -6.57
CA SER A 122 -3.96 9.06 -7.75
C SER A 122 -3.23 9.35 -9.07
N LEU A 123 -2.27 10.29 -9.04
CA LEU A 123 -1.38 10.63 -10.14
C LEU A 123 -0.10 9.79 -10.17
N GLY A 124 0.11 8.91 -9.18
CA GLY A 124 1.35 8.19 -8.97
C GLY A 124 2.52 9.13 -8.66
N LEU A 125 3.70 8.77 -9.14
CA LEU A 125 4.94 9.53 -8.93
C LEU A 125 5.84 9.42 -10.18
N PRO A 126 5.51 10.14 -11.27
CA PRO A 126 6.08 9.94 -12.60
C PRO A 126 7.61 10.05 -12.66
N GLU A 127 8.23 10.88 -11.82
CA GLU A 127 9.68 11.12 -11.79
C GLU A 127 10.50 9.87 -11.40
N HIS A 128 9.86 8.87 -10.78
CA HIS A 128 10.51 7.64 -10.35
C HIS A 128 10.02 6.39 -11.09
N ALA A 129 9.01 6.54 -11.93
CA ALA A 129 8.50 5.51 -12.81
C ALA A 129 9.58 5.02 -13.80
N PRO A 130 9.47 3.79 -14.35
CA PRO A 130 8.39 2.83 -14.10
C PRO A 130 8.63 1.98 -12.84
N TYR A 131 7.55 1.38 -12.34
CA TYR A 131 7.52 0.53 -11.14
C TYR A 131 7.35 -0.95 -11.46
N ASP A 132 8.03 -1.81 -10.70
CA ASP A 132 7.79 -3.25 -10.67
C ASP A 132 6.42 -3.58 -10.10
N ARG A 133 6.06 -2.89 -9.03
CA ARG A 133 4.84 -3.10 -8.26
C ARG A 133 4.19 -1.78 -7.88
N ILE A 134 2.87 -1.74 -7.86
CA ILE A 134 2.09 -0.64 -7.32
C ILE A 134 1.09 -1.19 -6.31
N SER A 135 1.09 -0.69 -5.08
CA SER A 135 0.12 -1.02 -4.05
C SER A 135 -0.69 0.23 -3.72
N VAL A 136 -2.01 0.16 -3.79
CA VAL A 136 -2.89 1.28 -3.41
C VAL A 136 -3.69 0.85 -2.18
N ALA A 137 -3.46 1.54 -1.06
CA ALA A 137 -4.10 1.28 0.23
C ALA A 137 -5.34 2.16 0.46
N ALA A 138 -6.03 2.52 -0.62
CA ALA A 138 -7.28 3.29 -0.61
C ALA A 138 -8.14 2.89 -1.83
N SER A 139 -9.46 2.87 -1.68
CA SER A 139 -10.37 2.47 -2.76
C SER A 139 -10.49 3.57 -3.81
N ALA A 140 -10.40 3.21 -5.09
CA ALA A 140 -10.59 4.13 -6.20
C ALA A 140 -11.93 3.88 -6.92
N PRO A 141 -12.54 4.89 -7.58
CA PRO A 141 -13.77 4.67 -8.36
C PRO A 141 -13.54 3.79 -9.60
N ARG A 142 -12.30 3.76 -10.10
CA ARG A 142 -11.81 2.94 -11.20
C ARG A 142 -10.31 2.76 -11.02
N VAL A 143 -9.69 1.88 -11.80
CA VAL A 143 -8.23 1.81 -11.88
C VAL A 143 -7.67 3.12 -12.45
N PRO A 144 -6.84 3.90 -11.70
CA PRO A 144 -6.30 5.17 -12.20
C PRO A 144 -5.36 4.95 -13.40
N GLU A 145 -5.58 5.69 -14.49
CA GLU A 145 -4.75 5.56 -15.70
C GLU A 145 -3.27 5.93 -15.47
N PRO A 146 -2.93 6.99 -14.71
CA PRO A 146 -1.52 7.31 -14.44
C PRO A 146 -0.77 6.16 -13.76
N LEU A 147 -1.42 5.41 -12.87
CA LEU A 147 -0.80 4.24 -12.22
C LEU A 147 -0.58 3.09 -13.20
N LYS A 148 -1.51 2.86 -14.14
CA LYS A 148 -1.32 1.88 -15.22
C LYS A 148 -0.14 2.25 -16.11
N GLU A 149 -0.02 3.51 -16.49
CA GLU A 149 1.05 4.01 -17.36
C GLU A 149 2.43 3.88 -16.71
N GLN A 150 2.51 4.12 -15.39
CA GLN A 150 3.73 4.02 -14.60
C GLN A 150 4.14 2.59 -14.23
N LEU A 151 3.27 1.60 -14.43
CA LEU A 151 3.59 0.20 -14.16
C LEU A 151 4.46 -0.39 -15.28
N ARG A 152 5.62 -1.01 -15.03
CA ARG A 152 6.42 -1.60 -16.12
C ARG A 152 5.76 -2.81 -16.79
N VAL A 153 6.21 -3.18 -17.98
CA VAL A 153 5.83 -4.48 -18.58
C VAL A 153 6.30 -5.63 -17.66
N GLY A 154 5.39 -6.56 -17.37
CA GLY A 154 5.57 -7.61 -16.36
C GLY A 154 5.33 -7.14 -14.91
N GLY A 155 4.94 -5.88 -14.72
CA GLY A 155 4.58 -5.33 -13.41
C GLY A 155 3.17 -5.75 -12.97
N LYS A 156 2.94 -5.66 -11.66
CA LYS A 156 1.64 -5.92 -11.02
C LYS A 156 1.20 -4.73 -10.17
N MET A 157 -0.09 -4.44 -10.17
CA MET A 157 -0.70 -3.46 -9.29
C MET A 157 -1.86 -4.10 -8.52
N ILE A 158 -1.96 -3.82 -7.22
CA ILE A 158 -3.10 -4.23 -6.39
C ILE A 158 -3.78 -2.98 -5.85
N LEU A 159 -5.11 -2.94 -5.93
CA LEU A 159 -5.91 -1.85 -5.38
C LEU A 159 -7.36 -2.27 -5.12
N PRO A 160 -8.03 -1.69 -4.12
CA PRO A 160 -9.49 -1.74 -4.04
C PRO A 160 -10.14 -0.83 -5.10
N VAL A 161 -11.20 -1.32 -5.74
CA VAL A 161 -12.01 -0.54 -6.70
C VAL A 161 -13.47 -0.61 -6.29
N GLY A 162 -14.13 0.54 -6.22
CA GLY A 162 -15.54 0.68 -5.89
C GLY A 162 -15.80 1.71 -4.80
N GLU A 163 -17.08 2.08 -4.65
CA GLU A 163 -17.54 3.06 -3.66
C GLU A 163 -18.26 2.34 -2.50
N THR A 164 -19.53 1.98 -2.69
CA THR A 164 -20.35 1.25 -1.70
C THR A 164 -19.97 -0.22 -1.56
N SER A 165 -19.65 -0.87 -2.69
CA SER A 165 -19.13 -2.24 -2.75
C SER A 165 -17.75 -2.17 -3.39
N GLN A 166 -16.72 -2.63 -2.69
CA GLN A 166 -15.35 -2.55 -3.15
C GLN A 166 -14.78 -3.94 -3.37
N GLU A 167 -14.12 -4.14 -4.50
CA GLU A 167 -13.41 -5.37 -4.83
C GLU A 167 -11.91 -5.12 -4.86
N LEU A 168 -11.13 -6.00 -4.26
CA LEU A 168 -9.68 -6.00 -4.40
C LEU A 168 -9.34 -6.53 -5.80
N VAL A 169 -8.67 -5.69 -6.59
CA VAL A 169 -8.37 -5.94 -7.99
C VAL A 169 -6.85 -6.07 -8.17
N LEU A 170 -6.43 -7.12 -8.88
CA LEU A 170 -5.06 -7.30 -9.35
C LEU A 170 -4.98 -6.93 -10.84
N VAL A 171 -4.13 -5.97 -11.17
CA VAL A 171 -3.81 -5.56 -12.54
C VAL A 171 -2.42 -6.06 -12.91
N THR A 172 -2.28 -6.77 -14.02
CA THR A 172 -0.98 -7.23 -14.55
C THR A 172 -0.73 -6.62 -15.92
N ARG A 173 0.42 -5.95 -16.10
CA ARG A 173 0.82 -5.39 -17.40
C ARG A 173 1.62 -6.43 -18.21
N LYS A 174 1.12 -6.79 -19.39
CA LYS A 174 1.81 -7.61 -20.40
C LYS A 174 1.90 -6.80 -21.71
N ASN A 175 1.32 -7.27 -22.82
CA ASN A 175 1.10 -6.50 -24.05
C ASN A 175 -0.10 -5.53 -23.96
N GLY A 176 -0.76 -5.52 -22.80
CA GLY A 176 -1.91 -4.72 -22.41
C GLY A 176 -2.11 -4.90 -20.91
N PHE A 177 -3.31 -4.60 -20.40
CA PHE A 177 -3.63 -4.77 -18.98
C PHE A 177 -4.64 -5.90 -18.79
N ALA A 178 -4.26 -6.90 -18.01
CA ALA A 178 -5.20 -7.90 -17.48
C ALA A 178 -5.65 -7.45 -16.09
N VAL A 179 -6.95 -7.53 -15.84
CA VAL A 179 -7.59 -7.10 -14.59
C VAL A 179 -8.33 -8.29 -14.01
N GLU A 180 -8.07 -8.62 -12.75
CA GLU A 180 -8.65 -9.76 -12.05
C GLU A 180 -9.22 -9.31 -10.70
N GLU A 181 -10.51 -9.49 -10.48
CA GLU A 181 -11.15 -9.36 -9.17
C GLU A 181 -10.72 -10.53 -8.27
N LYS A 182 -10.45 -10.23 -6.99
CA LYS A 182 -9.93 -11.22 -6.03
C LYS A 182 -10.92 -11.48 -4.90
N MET A 183 -11.38 -10.43 -4.23
CA MET A 183 -12.29 -10.53 -3.10
C MET A 183 -12.84 -9.16 -2.69
N GLY A 184 -14.04 -9.17 -2.09
CA GLY A 184 -14.63 -8.00 -1.46
C GLY A 184 -13.79 -7.49 -0.29
N VAL A 185 -13.66 -6.17 -0.19
CA VAL A 185 -12.87 -5.47 0.84
C VAL A 185 -13.56 -4.17 1.25
N ILE A 186 -13.03 -3.52 2.30
CA ILE A 186 -13.43 -2.18 2.72
C ILE A 186 -12.17 -1.38 3.03
N PHE A 187 -11.99 -0.29 2.30
CA PHE A 187 -10.90 0.67 2.43
C PHE A 187 -11.47 2.08 2.44
N VAL A 188 -10.70 2.98 3.04
CA VAL A 188 -10.89 4.43 2.91
C VAL A 188 -10.78 4.84 1.44
N PRO A 189 -11.49 5.88 1.00
CA PRO A 189 -11.48 6.32 -0.39
C PRO A 189 -10.18 7.05 -0.76
N LEU A 190 -9.70 6.80 -1.98
CA LEU A 190 -8.61 7.51 -2.61
C LEU A 190 -9.13 8.86 -3.10
N ILE A 191 -8.88 9.93 -2.34
CA ILE A 191 -9.21 11.30 -2.74
C ILE A 191 -8.09 11.87 -3.61
N GLY A 192 -8.43 12.32 -4.81
CA GLY A 192 -7.45 12.87 -5.76
C GLY A 192 -8.03 13.11 -7.15
N LYS A 193 -7.21 13.66 -8.05
CA LYS A 193 -7.60 14.03 -9.42
C LYS A 193 -8.08 12.85 -10.26
N GLU A 194 -7.48 11.67 -10.08
CA GLU A 194 -7.92 10.41 -10.70
C GLU A 194 -8.61 9.46 -9.69
N GLY A 195 -8.93 9.98 -8.50
CA GLY A 195 -9.66 9.31 -7.44
C GLY A 195 -11.10 9.81 -7.30
N PHE A 196 -11.64 9.70 -6.08
CA PHE A 196 -12.88 10.37 -5.70
C PHE A 196 -12.65 11.88 -5.50
N GLY A 197 -13.66 12.69 -5.78
CA GLY A 197 -13.61 14.13 -5.52
C GLY A 197 -13.73 14.45 -4.03
N GLU A 198 -13.27 15.63 -3.60
CA GLU A 198 -13.29 16.04 -2.18
C GLU A 198 -14.71 16.18 -1.56
N ARG A 199 -15.77 16.04 -2.36
CA ARG A 199 -17.18 16.19 -1.94
C ARG A 199 -17.97 14.87 -1.94
N GLN A 200 -17.29 13.74 -1.83
CA GLN A 200 -17.91 12.42 -1.84
C GLN A 200 -17.41 11.54 -0.69
N ILE A 201 -17.44 12.05 0.55
CA ILE A 201 -17.41 11.23 1.77
C ILE A 201 -18.10 11.99 2.90
#